data_AF-A0A9E5K292-F1
#
_entry.id   AF-A0A9E5K292-F1
#
_cell.length_a   1.000
_cell.length_b   1.000
_cell.length_c   1.000
_cell.angle_alpha   90.00
_cell.angle_beta   90.00
_cell.angle_gamma   90.00
#
_symmetry.space_group_name_H-M   'P 1'
#
loop_
_entity.id
_entity.type
_entity.pdbx_description
1 polymer ?
#
loop_
_entity_poly.entity_id
_entity_poly.type
_entity_poly.pdbx_seq_one_letter_code
_entity_poly.pdbx_strand_id
1 'polypeptide(L)'
;MVAVKSVSLRSSSTARRRCGWLLALSVAAVSLTSCGTLAARAQPVATGLQPISDGWSFPNFPSEALPEYNFDEIDMVAMFGSESEICVDGVDDPCVLTAEAAAWAQMINQARASGHCQGLAVVAAGRFNESLSPQTATLPFATSEVRLVARAFALQFVPEAQQEVAESLSLSLKEKIDLLSQAFESGLIKHTVGLYTASAGHTVTPFALEYPDDSTARIMVYDSNWPGRNRYIDVDLKNERWVFSFASDSPELDSNPWSGGTGDFDLTSVALQDSTCPFCSSAGEVKNTTLVVRTDSDDWSIESEGLVLTAESRGIINGAQVNTVKAASSRSVFEYVIQLPGRPSQSEATRGFSLKFPGTASVFAQLPNGVARIQSSPKASAPVVLSGNAITTSDPEVALSMSSGNFVASVQGAAASLSAETDSLNVAIALPNGEIIQRQVEEGQSALKVESDSANGEVLIQQSTSTGKDQLIAINSAGEQRVLDVVVPLGPPSVVVDLPVSLESKSNAELPPIEQRDTANPNYRTDSNYVAPKVEPESLASDTPASTNVVTKTTPVPESSTTTLVSSGGSVARTAPPTDSITAVSGT
;
A
#
# COMPACT_ATOMS: atom_id res chain seq x y z
N MET A 1 -12.17 47.39 45.75
CA MET A 1 -13.28 46.53 46.22
C MET A 1 -13.51 45.49 45.13
N VAL A 2 -13.43 44.18 45.30
CA VAL A 2 -12.99 43.27 46.37
C VAL A 2 -12.39 42.07 45.62
N ALA A 3 -11.20 41.63 46.03
CA ALA A 3 -10.56 40.42 45.56
C ALA A 3 -11.21 39.19 46.23
N VAL A 4 -11.33 38.07 45.50
CA VAL A 4 -11.52 36.75 46.12
C VAL A 4 -10.30 35.89 45.78
N LYS A 5 -9.67 35.42 46.85
CA LYS A 5 -8.43 34.65 46.94
C LYS A 5 -8.79 33.25 47.46
N SER A 6 -7.88 32.30 47.26
CA SER A 6 -7.68 31.06 48.03
C SER A 6 -8.55 29.85 47.63
N VAL A 7 -8.12 28.59 47.68
CA VAL A 7 -7.10 27.92 48.52
C VAL A 7 -6.48 26.72 47.78
N SER A 8 -5.16 26.54 47.92
CA SER A 8 -4.41 25.29 47.67
C SER A 8 -4.36 24.47 48.97
N LEU A 9 -4.65 23.17 48.91
CA LEU A 9 -4.50 22.24 50.03
C LEU A 9 -3.45 21.18 49.70
N ARG A 10 -2.25 21.38 50.27
CA ARG A 10 -1.28 20.31 50.54
C ARG A 10 -1.71 19.59 51.82
N SER A 11 -1.59 18.27 51.84
CA SER A 11 -1.71 17.44 53.04
C SER A 11 -0.40 16.70 53.27
N SER A 12 0.24 17.00 54.40
CA SER A 12 1.45 16.35 54.92
C SER A 12 1.10 15.46 56.12
N SER A 13 1.68 14.26 56.09
CA SER A 13 2.02 13.34 57.18
C SER A 13 1.62 13.65 58.64
N THR A 14 1.11 12.64 59.33
CA THR A 14 1.55 12.32 60.71
C THR A 14 1.27 10.87 61.11
N ALA A 15 2.21 10.36 61.90
CA ALA A 15 2.42 8.97 62.27
C ALA A 15 1.46 8.42 63.34
N ARG A 16 1.25 7.09 63.36
CA ARG A 16 0.99 6.31 64.58
C ARG A 16 1.79 5.01 64.58
N ARG A 17 2.29 4.68 65.77
CA ARG A 17 3.24 3.63 66.13
C ARG A 17 2.53 2.37 66.66
N ARG A 18 3.15 1.21 66.36
CA ARG A 18 3.37 -0.03 67.17
C ARG A 18 2.26 -1.09 67.32
N CYS A 19 2.51 -2.24 66.68
CA CYS A 19 2.74 -3.58 67.25
C CYS A 19 3.23 -4.45 66.06
N GLY A 20 4.30 -5.26 66.08
CA GLY A 20 5.05 -5.87 67.16
C GLY A 20 4.98 -7.39 67.05
N TRP A 21 5.45 -8.01 65.95
CA TRP A 21 5.72 -9.45 65.88
C TRP A 21 7.03 -9.70 65.11
N LEU A 22 8.01 -10.26 65.83
CA LEU A 22 9.28 -10.77 65.35
C LEU A 22 9.04 -12.12 64.68
N LEU A 23 9.54 -12.31 63.45
CA LEU A 23 9.73 -13.62 62.85
C LEU A 23 11.12 -13.66 62.22
N ALA A 24 11.89 -14.65 62.66
CA ALA A 24 13.31 -14.84 62.42
C ALA A 24 13.61 -15.10 60.94
N LEU A 25 14.53 -14.32 60.35
CA LEU A 25 15.14 -14.65 59.07
C LEU A 25 16.12 -15.80 59.25
N SER A 26 15.75 -16.96 58.71
CA SER A 26 16.68 -18.07 58.45
C SER A 26 17.25 -17.85 57.05
N VAL A 27 18.53 -17.53 56.95
CA VAL A 27 19.24 -17.45 55.67
C VAL A 27 19.48 -18.89 55.18
N ALA A 28 18.62 -19.36 54.28
CA ALA A 28 18.89 -20.55 53.48
C ALA A 28 19.63 -20.09 52.20
N ALA A 29 20.91 -20.43 52.11
CA ALA A 29 21.68 -20.29 50.88
C ALA A 29 21.11 -21.26 49.83
N VAL A 30 20.25 -20.74 48.93
CA VAL A 30 19.85 -21.45 47.71
C VAL A 30 20.98 -21.24 46.71
N SER A 31 21.68 -22.33 46.40
CA SER A 31 22.62 -22.40 45.30
C SER A 31 21.87 -22.10 44.00
N LEU A 32 22.15 -20.95 43.38
CA LEU A 32 21.75 -20.63 42.01
C LEU A 32 22.41 -21.64 41.08
N THR A 33 21.69 -22.72 40.78
CA THR A 33 21.97 -23.54 39.61
C THR A 33 21.49 -22.74 38.42
N SER A 34 22.44 -22.17 37.68
CA SER A 34 22.24 -21.56 36.37
C SER A 34 21.67 -22.61 35.42
N CYS A 35 20.36 -22.76 35.40
CA CYS A 35 19.67 -23.44 34.32
C CYS A 35 19.69 -22.47 33.14
N GLY A 36 20.70 -22.60 32.27
CA GLY A 36 20.67 -21.95 30.98
C GLY A 36 19.44 -22.46 30.25
N THR A 37 18.41 -21.63 30.13
CA THR A 37 17.31 -21.86 29.20
C THR A 37 17.92 -21.84 27.80
N LEU A 38 18.19 -23.02 27.25
CA LEU A 38 18.31 -23.20 25.81
C LEU A 38 17.04 -22.58 25.21
N ALA A 39 17.20 -21.49 24.45
CA ALA A 39 16.09 -20.92 23.71
C ALA A 39 15.53 -22.03 22.81
N ALA A 40 14.26 -22.37 22.97
CA ALA A 40 13.63 -23.39 22.13
C ALA A 40 13.71 -22.94 20.66
N ARG A 41 14.18 -23.82 19.78
CA ARG A 41 14.28 -23.54 18.34
C ARG A 41 12.90 -23.30 17.77
N ALA A 42 12.74 -22.22 17.00
CA ALA A 42 11.49 -21.90 16.32
C ALA A 42 11.06 -23.05 15.40
N GLN A 43 9.76 -23.32 15.33
CA GLN A 43 9.19 -24.48 14.63
C GLN A 43 8.52 -24.04 13.33
N PRO A 44 8.62 -24.82 12.24
CA PRO A 44 7.87 -24.55 11.02
C PRO A 44 6.36 -24.50 11.28
N VAL A 45 5.67 -23.59 10.60
CA VAL A 45 4.23 -23.40 10.70
C VAL A 45 3.67 -23.05 9.32
N ALA A 46 2.52 -23.59 8.96
CA ALA A 46 1.89 -23.37 7.65
C ALA A 46 0.38 -23.20 7.80
N THR A 47 -0.20 -22.34 6.97
CA THR A 47 -1.64 -22.07 6.91
C THR A 47 -2.43 -23.16 6.21
N GLY A 48 -1.79 -23.85 5.26
CA GLY A 48 -2.41 -24.84 4.38
C GLY A 48 -2.64 -24.34 2.95
N LEU A 49 -2.48 -23.04 2.68
CA LEU A 49 -2.59 -22.48 1.32
C LEU A 49 -1.64 -23.20 0.36
N GLN A 50 -2.15 -23.51 -0.83
CA GLN A 50 -1.41 -24.12 -1.92
C GLN A 50 -1.35 -23.17 -3.12
N PRO A 51 -0.17 -22.69 -3.55
CA PRO A 51 -0.05 -21.78 -4.69
C PRO A 51 -0.74 -22.28 -5.96
N ILE A 52 -0.74 -23.60 -6.20
CA ILE A 52 -1.32 -24.21 -7.41
C ILE A 52 -2.85 -24.16 -7.45
N SER A 53 -3.54 -24.11 -6.31
CA SER A 53 -5.01 -24.11 -6.26
C SER A 53 -5.59 -22.80 -5.74
N ASP A 54 -4.94 -22.20 -4.76
CA ASP A 54 -5.45 -21.03 -4.05
C ASP A 54 -4.85 -19.70 -4.56
N GLY A 55 -3.77 -19.79 -5.35
CA GLY A 55 -3.21 -18.69 -6.13
C GLY A 55 -3.94 -18.49 -7.46
N TRP A 56 -3.64 -17.39 -8.16
CA TRP A 56 -4.14 -17.17 -9.51
C TRP A 56 -3.40 -18.06 -10.53
N SER A 57 -4.10 -18.46 -11.59
CA SER A 57 -3.57 -19.29 -12.69
C SER A 57 -2.90 -18.47 -13.78
N PHE A 58 -3.15 -17.16 -13.82
CA PHE A 58 -2.51 -16.21 -14.71
C PHE A 58 -1.52 -15.33 -13.92
N PRO A 59 -0.44 -14.88 -14.55
CA PRO A 59 0.57 -14.07 -13.89
C PRO A 59 0.10 -12.63 -13.68
N ASN A 60 0.79 -11.89 -12.80
CA ASN A 60 0.75 -10.44 -12.77
C ASN A 60 0.97 -9.85 -14.18
N PHE A 61 0.19 -8.82 -14.49
CA PHE A 61 0.00 -8.32 -15.84
C PHE A 61 0.00 -6.78 -15.86
N PRO A 62 0.66 -6.15 -16.86
CA PRO A 62 0.54 -4.72 -17.09
C PRO A 62 -0.86 -4.39 -17.61
N SER A 63 -1.29 -3.13 -17.46
CA SER A 63 -2.63 -2.71 -17.90
C SER A 63 -2.87 -2.86 -19.42
N GLU A 64 -1.82 -2.84 -20.24
CA GLU A 64 -1.90 -3.12 -21.69
C GLU A 64 -2.41 -4.54 -22.02
N ALA A 65 -2.34 -5.48 -21.07
CA ALA A 65 -2.82 -6.85 -21.26
C ALA A 65 -4.36 -6.95 -21.24
N LEU A 66 -5.06 -5.92 -20.74
CA LEU A 66 -6.52 -5.81 -20.73
C LEU A 66 -6.95 -4.35 -21.00
N PRO A 67 -6.75 -3.84 -22.22
CA PRO A 67 -6.90 -2.41 -22.54
C PRO A 67 -8.35 -1.89 -22.44
N GLU A 68 -9.34 -2.78 -22.43
CA GLU A 68 -10.75 -2.44 -22.24
C GLU A 68 -11.11 -2.11 -20.78
N TYR A 69 -10.26 -2.48 -19.81
CA TYR A 69 -10.54 -2.27 -18.40
C TYR A 69 -9.97 -0.93 -17.90
N ASN A 70 -10.84 -0.13 -17.30
CA ASN A 70 -10.49 1.02 -16.50
C ASN A 70 -11.11 0.91 -15.10
N PHE A 71 -10.39 1.45 -14.12
CA PHE A 71 -10.92 1.74 -12.81
C PHE A 71 -11.85 2.94 -12.93
N ASP A 72 -13.14 2.75 -12.65
CA ASP A 72 -14.22 3.65 -13.01
C ASP A 72 -15.29 3.77 -11.91
N GLU A 73 -16.46 4.32 -12.24
CA GLU A 73 -17.54 4.56 -11.28
C GLU A 73 -18.02 3.31 -10.56
N ILE A 74 -18.01 2.16 -11.23
CA ILE A 74 -18.43 0.88 -10.64
C ILE A 74 -17.46 0.49 -9.52
N ASP A 75 -16.16 0.73 -9.72
CA ASP A 75 -15.14 0.40 -8.74
C ASP A 75 -15.13 1.40 -7.57
N MET A 76 -15.33 2.69 -7.85
CA MET A 76 -15.47 3.74 -6.84
C MET A 76 -16.66 3.49 -5.92
N VAL A 77 -17.84 3.23 -6.49
CA VAL A 77 -19.07 2.96 -5.71
C VAL A 77 -18.91 1.69 -4.86
N ALA A 78 -18.27 0.67 -5.40
CA ALA A 78 -18.02 -0.57 -4.65
C ALA A 78 -17.04 -0.38 -3.48
N MET A 79 -16.10 0.57 -3.56
CA MET A 79 -15.13 0.83 -2.49
C MET A 79 -15.65 1.80 -1.44
N PHE A 80 -16.34 2.87 -1.85
CA PHE A 80 -16.63 4.01 -0.98
C PHE A 80 -18.12 4.37 -0.90
N GLY A 81 -18.99 3.60 -1.56
CA GLY A 81 -20.43 3.92 -1.64
C GLY A 81 -20.74 4.99 -2.70
N SER A 82 -21.99 5.43 -2.72
CA SER A 82 -22.53 6.33 -3.75
C SER A 82 -22.95 7.70 -3.23
N GLU A 83 -22.47 8.07 -2.04
CA GLU A 83 -22.75 9.37 -1.42
C GLU A 83 -22.22 10.54 -2.28
N SER A 84 -22.60 11.77 -1.93
CA SER A 84 -22.28 12.99 -2.69
C SER A 84 -20.79 13.28 -2.88
N GLU A 85 -19.91 12.60 -2.14
CA GLU A 85 -18.46 12.69 -2.26
C GLU A 85 -17.93 11.81 -3.41
N ILE A 86 -18.69 10.79 -3.81
CA ILE A 86 -18.36 9.84 -4.88
C ILE A 86 -19.19 10.11 -6.13
N CYS A 87 -20.52 10.17 -5.99
CA CYS A 87 -21.43 10.44 -7.09
C CYS A 87 -22.00 11.86 -6.97
N VAL A 88 -22.02 12.62 -8.06
CA VAL A 88 -22.58 13.98 -8.11
C VAL A 88 -24.01 13.97 -7.56
N ASP A 89 -24.29 14.90 -6.64
CA ASP A 89 -25.56 15.04 -5.94
C ASP A 89 -26.03 13.80 -5.15
N GLY A 90 -25.15 12.80 -4.95
CA GLY A 90 -25.48 11.52 -4.31
C GLY A 90 -26.39 10.64 -5.16
N VAL A 91 -26.43 10.84 -6.48
CA VAL A 91 -27.22 10.03 -7.41
C VAL A 91 -26.42 8.79 -7.80
N ASP A 92 -26.91 7.61 -7.42
CA ASP A 92 -26.20 6.34 -7.58
C ASP A 92 -26.50 5.61 -8.90
N ASP A 93 -27.61 5.93 -9.58
CA ASP A 93 -28.01 5.36 -10.87
C ASP A 93 -28.55 6.40 -11.88
N PRO A 94 -27.79 6.78 -12.93
CA PRO A 94 -26.37 6.45 -13.11
C PRO A 94 -25.49 7.30 -12.18
N CYS A 95 -24.51 6.67 -11.52
CA CYS A 95 -23.47 7.41 -10.82
C CYS A 95 -22.59 8.16 -11.83
N VAL A 96 -22.63 9.49 -11.77
CA VAL A 96 -21.62 10.35 -12.39
C VAL A 96 -20.61 10.71 -11.32
N LEU A 97 -19.34 10.37 -11.51
CA LEU A 97 -18.33 10.64 -10.50
C LEU A 97 -18.14 12.14 -10.25
N THR A 98 -17.92 12.50 -8.99
CA THR A 98 -17.38 13.81 -8.62
C THR A 98 -15.99 14.01 -9.23
N ALA A 99 -15.55 15.25 -9.39
CA ALA A 99 -14.23 15.57 -9.91
C ALA A 99 -13.10 14.88 -9.13
N GLU A 100 -13.18 14.85 -7.80
CA GLU A 100 -12.19 14.23 -6.93
C GLU A 100 -12.19 12.70 -7.05
N ALA A 101 -13.37 12.08 -7.07
CA ALA A 101 -13.50 10.65 -7.28
C ALA A 101 -12.94 10.23 -8.64
N ALA A 102 -13.22 11.00 -9.69
CA ALA A 102 -12.67 10.77 -11.03
C ALA A 102 -11.15 10.93 -11.06
N ALA A 103 -10.59 11.95 -10.39
CA ALA A 103 -9.15 12.17 -10.30
C ALA A 103 -8.44 11.05 -9.51
N TRP A 104 -9.06 10.54 -8.45
CA TRP A 104 -8.53 9.40 -7.71
C TRP A 104 -8.60 8.11 -8.53
N ALA A 105 -9.71 7.82 -9.23
CA ALA A 105 -9.80 6.70 -10.16
C ALA A 105 -8.74 6.79 -11.26
N GLN A 106 -8.49 7.99 -11.79
CA GLN A 106 -7.43 8.25 -12.75
C GLN A 106 -6.04 7.94 -12.16
N MET A 107 -5.76 8.35 -10.92
CA MET A 107 -4.52 8.02 -10.21
C MET A 107 -4.33 6.49 -10.12
N ILE A 108 -5.38 5.75 -9.76
CA ILE A 108 -5.33 4.28 -9.70
C ILE A 108 -5.03 3.67 -11.07
N ASN A 109 -5.68 4.15 -12.14
CA ASN A 109 -5.41 3.69 -13.51
C ASN A 109 -3.95 3.89 -13.92
N GLN A 110 -3.33 5.01 -13.52
CA GLN A 110 -1.91 5.23 -13.80
C GLN A 110 -0.99 4.38 -12.92
N ALA A 111 -1.30 4.22 -11.64
CA ALA A 111 -0.45 3.49 -10.71
C ALA A 111 -0.46 1.96 -10.95
N ARG A 112 -1.56 1.41 -11.48
CA ARG A 112 -1.65 0.00 -11.89
C ARG A 112 -1.11 -0.28 -13.29
N ALA A 113 -0.61 0.75 -13.99
CA ALA A 113 -0.18 0.62 -15.38
C ALA A 113 0.91 -0.46 -15.54
N SER A 114 1.82 -0.59 -14.57
CA SER A 114 2.88 -1.61 -14.60
C SER A 114 2.44 -3.00 -14.14
N GLY A 115 1.45 -3.08 -13.24
CA GLY A 115 1.02 -4.35 -12.66
C GLY A 115 0.06 -4.22 -11.49
N HIS A 116 -0.38 -5.39 -11.00
CA HIS A 116 -1.47 -5.58 -10.04
C HIS A 116 -1.06 -6.49 -8.87
N CYS A 117 0.24 -6.68 -8.59
CA CYS A 117 0.75 -7.63 -7.59
C CYS A 117 0.05 -7.52 -6.23
N GLN A 118 -0.09 -6.30 -5.70
CA GLN A 118 -0.82 -6.05 -4.45
C GLN A 118 -2.24 -6.64 -4.49
N GLY A 119 -3.01 -6.32 -5.53
CA GLY A 119 -4.38 -6.79 -5.68
C GLY A 119 -4.47 -8.30 -5.79
N LEU A 120 -3.59 -8.91 -6.58
CA LEU A 120 -3.55 -10.36 -6.79
C LEU A 120 -3.23 -11.10 -5.47
N ALA A 121 -2.26 -10.61 -4.71
CA ALA A 121 -1.85 -11.18 -3.43
C ALA A 121 -2.95 -11.07 -2.37
N VAL A 122 -3.54 -9.89 -2.22
CA VAL A 122 -4.63 -9.63 -1.26
C VAL A 122 -5.85 -10.50 -1.58
N VAL A 123 -6.28 -10.53 -2.84
CA VAL A 123 -7.47 -11.32 -3.22
C VAL A 123 -7.22 -12.81 -3.07
N ALA A 124 -6.05 -13.33 -3.44
CA ALA A 124 -5.73 -14.75 -3.23
C ALA A 124 -5.78 -15.12 -1.73
N ALA A 125 -5.22 -14.28 -0.87
CA ALA A 125 -5.24 -14.47 0.58
C ALA A 125 -6.66 -14.44 1.16
N GLY A 126 -7.47 -13.44 0.78
CA GLY A 126 -8.86 -13.32 1.25
C GLY A 126 -9.72 -14.50 0.83
N ARG A 127 -9.62 -14.92 -0.44
CA ARG A 127 -10.36 -16.07 -0.96
C ARG A 127 -9.98 -17.39 -0.26
N PHE A 128 -8.69 -17.59 0.04
CA PHE A 128 -8.21 -18.73 0.81
C PHE A 128 -8.79 -18.73 2.23
N ASN A 129 -8.71 -17.61 2.94
CA ASN A 129 -9.22 -17.48 4.31
C ASN A 129 -10.72 -17.77 4.39
N GLU A 130 -11.49 -17.34 3.38
CA GLU A 130 -12.93 -17.55 3.30
C GLU A 130 -13.32 -18.89 2.65
N SER A 131 -12.34 -19.68 2.20
CA SER A 131 -12.58 -20.97 1.52
C SER A 131 -13.55 -20.87 0.33
N LEU A 132 -13.44 -19.80 -0.47
CA LEU A 132 -14.38 -19.53 -1.56
C LEU A 132 -14.30 -20.56 -2.69
N SER A 133 -15.46 -20.84 -3.30
CA SER A 133 -15.61 -21.75 -4.43
C SER A 133 -16.17 -21.01 -5.67
N PRO A 134 -15.67 -21.29 -6.89
CA PRO A 134 -14.59 -22.24 -7.20
C PRO A 134 -13.23 -21.70 -6.72
N GLN A 135 -12.18 -22.52 -6.67
CA GLN A 135 -10.87 -22.09 -6.16
C GLN A 135 -10.24 -21.00 -7.05
N THR A 136 -9.38 -20.15 -6.48
CA THR A 136 -8.77 -19.00 -7.20
C THR A 136 -8.11 -19.39 -8.51
N ALA A 137 -7.39 -20.52 -8.58
CA ALA A 137 -6.71 -20.96 -9.80
C ALA A 137 -7.67 -21.31 -10.96
N THR A 138 -8.96 -21.51 -10.66
CA THR A 138 -9.97 -21.82 -11.68
C THR A 138 -10.69 -20.58 -12.20
N LEU A 139 -10.47 -19.41 -11.59
CA LEU A 139 -11.06 -18.17 -12.05
C LEU A 139 -10.38 -17.70 -13.35
N PRO A 140 -11.16 -17.19 -14.32
CA PRO A 140 -10.61 -16.74 -15.58
C PRO A 140 -9.90 -15.38 -15.43
N PHE A 141 -9.00 -15.09 -16.37
CA PHE A 141 -8.55 -13.72 -16.61
C PHE A 141 -9.66 -12.95 -17.34
N ALA A 142 -10.55 -12.30 -16.57
CA ALA A 142 -11.70 -11.56 -17.09
C ALA A 142 -11.96 -10.28 -16.28
N THR A 143 -12.73 -9.35 -16.86
CA THR A 143 -12.98 -8.02 -16.29
C THR A 143 -13.55 -8.06 -14.87
N SER A 144 -14.43 -9.01 -14.54
CA SER A 144 -15.01 -9.15 -13.20
C SER A 144 -13.94 -9.44 -12.13
N GLU A 145 -13.04 -10.37 -12.41
CA GLU A 145 -11.92 -10.74 -11.55
C GLU A 145 -10.90 -9.61 -11.47
N VAL A 146 -10.61 -8.96 -12.60
CA VAL A 146 -9.68 -7.82 -12.64
C VAL A 146 -10.21 -6.63 -11.86
N ARG A 147 -11.52 -6.36 -11.85
CA ARG A 147 -12.13 -5.34 -10.96
C ARG A 147 -11.90 -5.64 -9.49
N LEU A 148 -12.10 -6.89 -9.07
CA LEU A 148 -11.83 -7.32 -7.70
C LEU A 148 -10.35 -7.09 -7.33
N VAL A 149 -9.44 -7.49 -8.23
CA VAL A 149 -8.00 -7.29 -8.09
C VAL A 149 -7.63 -5.81 -8.04
N ALA A 150 -8.20 -4.98 -8.92
CA ALA A 150 -7.88 -3.57 -9.00
C ALA A 150 -8.37 -2.78 -7.78
N ARG A 151 -9.54 -3.11 -7.22
CA ARG A 151 -10.01 -2.54 -5.94
C ARG A 151 -9.06 -2.91 -4.80
N ALA A 152 -8.63 -4.17 -4.72
CA ALA A 152 -7.65 -4.59 -3.72
C ALA A 152 -6.26 -3.95 -3.93
N PHE A 153 -5.86 -3.69 -5.19
CA PHE A 153 -4.65 -2.94 -5.51
C PHE A 153 -4.76 -1.48 -5.04
N ALA A 154 -5.92 -0.85 -5.23
CA ALA A 154 -6.17 0.54 -4.86
C ALA A 154 -6.12 0.78 -3.35
N LEU A 155 -6.38 -0.24 -2.54
CA LEU A 155 -6.26 -0.16 -1.08
C LEU A 155 -4.87 0.25 -0.60
N GLN A 156 -3.79 0.02 -1.37
CA GLN A 156 -2.46 0.49 -0.94
C GLN A 156 -2.36 2.01 -0.82
N PHE A 157 -3.26 2.77 -1.46
CA PHE A 157 -3.23 4.24 -1.44
C PHE A 157 -4.17 4.85 -0.39
N VAL A 158 -4.85 4.03 0.42
CA VAL A 158 -5.69 4.54 1.52
C VAL A 158 -4.85 4.84 2.76
N PRO A 159 -5.27 5.77 3.64
CA PRO A 159 -4.47 6.20 4.78
C PRO A 159 -4.12 5.06 5.74
N GLU A 160 -5.04 4.12 5.96
CA GLU A 160 -4.85 2.99 6.87
C GLU A 160 -3.74 2.07 6.39
N ALA A 161 -3.70 1.74 5.09
CA ALA A 161 -2.64 0.92 4.53
C ALA A 161 -1.27 1.61 4.65
N GLN A 162 -1.22 2.92 4.40
CA GLN A 162 0.02 3.70 4.50
C GLN A 162 0.51 3.78 5.96
N GLN A 163 -0.41 3.89 6.92
CA GLN A 163 -0.10 3.82 8.33
C GLN A 163 0.44 2.44 8.73
N GLU A 164 -0.22 1.34 8.33
CA GLU A 164 0.26 -0.01 8.61
C GLU A 164 1.66 -0.26 8.03
N VAL A 165 1.92 0.21 6.80
CA VAL A 165 3.26 0.14 6.21
C VAL A 165 4.26 0.93 7.06
N ALA A 166 3.94 2.16 7.48
CA ALA A 166 4.84 2.96 8.30
C ALA A 166 5.16 2.30 9.65
N GLU A 167 4.14 1.75 10.31
CA GLU A 167 4.30 0.99 11.56
C GLU A 167 5.14 -0.26 11.33
N SER A 168 4.84 -1.04 10.28
CA SER A 168 5.57 -2.26 9.95
C SER A 168 7.05 -1.98 9.65
N LEU A 169 7.36 -0.94 8.86
CA LEU A 169 8.74 -0.56 8.53
C LEU A 169 9.58 -0.18 9.76
N SER A 170 8.96 0.15 10.89
CA SER A 170 9.64 0.43 12.16
C SER A 170 10.00 -0.83 12.98
N LEU A 171 9.41 -1.98 12.66
CA LEU A 171 9.66 -3.27 13.32
C LEU A 171 10.89 -3.97 12.72
N SER A 172 11.67 -4.65 13.55
CA SER A 172 12.75 -5.55 13.11
C SER A 172 12.22 -6.71 12.25
N LEU A 173 13.08 -7.32 11.43
CA LEU A 173 12.71 -8.50 10.66
C LEU A 173 12.30 -9.65 11.57
N LYS A 174 12.94 -9.80 12.73
CA LYS A 174 12.52 -10.80 13.72
C LYS A 174 11.08 -10.57 14.21
N GLU A 175 10.72 -9.34 14.58
CA GLU A 175 9.35 -9.02 15.03
C GLU A 175 8.32 -9.32 13.95
N LYS A 176 8.64 -9.03 12.68
CA LYS A 176 7.77 -9.36 11.53
C LYS A 176 7.62 -10.87 11.34
N ILE A 177 8.69 -11.65 11.49
CA ILE A 177 8.62 -13.12 11.47
C ILE A 177 7.77 -13.63 12.63
N ASP A 178 7.90 -13.07 13.83
CA ASP A 178 7.09 -13.45 14.98
C ASP A 178 5.59 -13.14 14.74
N LEU A 179 5.26 -12.03 14.08
CA LEU A 179 3.89 -11.69 13.69
C LEU A 179 3.32 -12.67 12.66
N LEU A 180 4.10 -13.06 11.65
CA LEU A 180 3.69 -14.08 10.68
C LEU A 180 3.48 -15.44 11.33
N SER A 181 4.40 -15.85 12.22
CA SER A 181 4.30 -17.11 12.95
C SER A 181 3.00 -17.20 13.74
N GLN A 182 2.71 -16.16 14.54
CA GLN A 182 1.46 -16.06 15.31
C GLN A 182 0.21 -16.03 14.42
N ALA A 183 0.28 -15.38 13.25
CA ALA A 183 -0.84 -15.37 12.31
C ALA A 183 -1.13 -16.78 11.78
N PHE A 184 -0.09 -17.53 11.42
CA PHE A 184 -0.23 -18.85 10.79
C PHE A 184 -0.72 -19.94 11.74
N GLU A 185 -0.55 -19.79 13.06
CA GLU A 185 -1.15 -20.69 14.05
C GLU A 185 -2.68 -20.78 13.94
N SER A 186 -3.34 -19.73 13.42
CA SER A 186 -4.78 -19.73 13.18
C SER A 186 -5.22 -20.41 11.88
N GLY A 187 -4.27 -20.82 11.02
CA GLY A 187 -4.56 -21.32 9.68
C GLY A 187 -4.97 -20.24 8.68
N LEU A 188 -4.94 -18.95 9.07
CA LEU A 188 -5.35 -17.82 8.25
C LEU A 188 -4.16 -16.96 7.84
N ILE A 189 -4.30 -16.29 6.71
CA ILE A 189 -3.35 -15.31 6.17
C ILE A 189 -3.84 -13.93 6.56
N LYS A 190 -3.19 -13.32 7.56
CA LYS A 190 -3.58 -12.00 8.06
C LYS A 190 -2.88 -10.85 7.35
N HIS A 191 -1.70 -11.10 6.80
CA HIS A 191 -0.87 -10.07 6.16
C HIS A 191 -0.37 -10.54 4.80
N THR A 192 -0.19 -9.59 3.89
CA THR A 192 0.68 -9.71 2.71
C THR A 192 2.08 -9.22 3.06
N VAL A 193 3.09 -9.64 2.28
CA VAL A 193 4.47 -9.13 2.41
C VAL A 193 4.74 -8.18 1.25
N GLY A 194 5.04 -6.93 1.55
CA GLY A 194 5.60 -5.96 0.61
C GLY A 194 7.13 -6.04 0.58
N LEU A 195 7.71 -6.05 -0.62
CA LEU A 195 9.14 -6.08 -0.87
C LEU A 195 9.52 -4.89 -1.74
N TYR A 196 10.51 -4.11 -1.32
CA TYR A 196 10.93 -2.91 -2.03
C TYR A 196 12.37 -2.97 -2.49
N THR A 197 12.61 -2.36 -3.63
CA THR A 197 13.92 -1.94 -4.13
C THR A 197 13.87 -0.45 -4.44
N ALA A 198 14.99 0.09 -4.93
CA ALA A 198 15.04 1.49 -5.32
C ALA A 198 14.09 1.90 -6.44
N SER A 199 13.82 0.96 -7.34
CA SER A 199 13.11 1.21 -8.58
C SER A 199 11.75 0.54 -8.67
N ALA A 200 11.47 -0.43 -7.79
CA ALA A 200 10.26 -1.25 -7.88
C ALA A 200 9.81 -1.79 -6.52
N GLY A 201 8.49 -1.97 -6.38
CA GLY A 201 7.85 -2.62 -5.25
C GLY A 201 7.08 -3.86 -5.70
N HIS A 202 6.95 -4.85 -4.83
CA HIS A 202 6.25 -6.11 -5.10
C HIS A 202 5.44 -6.57 -3.88
N THR A 203 4.39 -7.34 -4.10
CA THR A 203 3.60 -7.99 -3.03
C THR A 203 3.48 -9.47 -3.28
N VAL A 204 3.70 -10.24 -2.21
CA VAL A 204 3.49 -11.69 -2.19
C VAL A 204 2.63 -12.09 -1.00
N THR A 205 2.00 -13.26 -1.10
CA THR A 205 1.13 -13.80 -0.04
C THR A 205 1.91 -14.85 0.75
N PRO A 206 2.29 -14.60 2.01
CA PRO A 206 3.04 -15.55 2.82
C PRO A 206 2.09 -16.65 3.34
N PHE A 207 2.52 -17.91 3.31
CA PHE A 207 1.67 -19.03 3.71
C PHE A 207 2.32 -20.05 4.64
N ALA A 208 3.65 -20.06 4.75
CA ALA A 208 4.37 -20.87 5.72
C ALA A 208 5.68 -20.23 6.15
N LEU A 209 6.18 -20.66 7.31
CA LEU A 209 7.51 -20.37 7.82
C LEU A 209 8.29 -21.66 7.99
N GLU A 210 9.55 -21.62 7.59
CA GLU A 210 10.55 -22.66 7.83
C GLU A 210 11.79 -22.04 8.49
N TYR A 211 12.59 -22.86 9.16
CA TYR A 211 13.83 -22.43 9.81
C TYR A 211 14.99 -23.34 9.38
N PRO A 212 15.54 -23.16 8.16
CA PRO A 212 16.63 -23.97 7.63
C PRO A 212 17.82 -24.08 8.60
N ASP A 213 18.10 -23.00 9.32
CA ASP A 213 19.08 -22.92 10.40
C ASP A 213 18.60 -21.96 11.51
N ASP A 214 19.41 -21.76 12.56
CA ASP A 214 19.03 -20.96 13.74
C ASP A 214 19.00 -19.43 13.48
N SER A 215 19.57 -18.97 12.36
CA SER A 215 19.66 -17.56 11.97
C SER A 215 18.82 -17.18 10.76
N THR A 216 18.33 -18.17 10.01
CA THR A 216 17.55 -17.97 8.79
C THR A 216 16.10 -18.37 9.02
N ALA A 217 15.18 -17.41 8.87
CA ALA A 217 13.76 -17.68 8.69
C ALA A 217 13.44 -17.68 7.20
N ARG A 218 12.80 -18.72 6.69
CA ARG A 218 12.33 -18.80 5.31
C ARG A 218 10.82 -18.64 5.29
N ILE A 219 10.34 -17.63 4.59
CA ILE A 219 8.91 -17.37 4.38
C ILE A 219 8.53 -17.99 3.05
N MET A 220 7.69 -19.02 3.05
CA MET A 220 7.11 -19.56 1.82
C MET A 220 5.98 -18.65 1.36
N VAL A 221 5.98 -18.32 0.06
CA VAL A 221 5.09 -17.30 -0.50
C VAL A 221 4.44 -17.75 -1.81
N TYR A 222 3.17 -17.40 -1.99
CA TYR A 222 2.55 -17.33 -3.30
C TYR A 222 2.96 -16.01 -3.95
N ASP A 223 3.55 -16.10 -5.14
CA ASP A 223 3.95 -14.97 -5.95
C ASP A 223 3.15 -14.95 -7.25
N SER A 224 2.40 -13.88 -7.48
CA SER A 224 1.62 -13.70 -8.71
C SER A 224 2.48 -13.57 -9.96
N ASN A 225 3.78 -13.30 -9.86
CA ASN A 225 4.68 -13.39 -11.02
C ASN A 225 4.99 -14.84 -11.43
N TRP A 226 4.77 -15.82 -10.55
CA TRP A 226 5.08 -17.22 -10.80
C TRP A 226 3.92 -18.13 -10.36
N PRO A 227 2.76 -18.07 -11.06
CA PRO A 227 1.57 -18.88 -10.76
C PRO A 227 1.88 -20.36 -10.44
N GLY A 228 1.34 -20.89 -9.33
CA GLY A 228 1.51 -22.30 -9.00
C GLY A 228 2.94 -22.76 -8.65
N ARG A 229 3.90 -21.84 -8.47
CA ARG A 229 5.26 -22.15 -7.99
C ARG A 229 5.36 -21.95 -6.48
N ASN A 230 6.14 -22.80 -5.82
CA ASN A 230 6.48 -22.65 -4.40
C ASN A 230 7.69 -21.72 -4.27
N ARG A 231 7.44 -20.43 -4.02
CA ARG A 231 8.47 -19.39 -3.89
C ARG A 231 8.78 -19.13 -2.43
N TYR A 232 9.88 -18.44 -2.15
CA TYR A 232 10.25 -18.10 -0.79
C TYR A 232 11.06 -16.81 -0.67
N ILE A 233 11.04 -16.23 0.52
CA ILE A 233 11.91 -15.14 0.98
C ILE A 233 12.80 -15.72 2.07
N ASP A 234 14.12 -15.59 1.93
CA ASP A 234 15.07 -15.93 3.00
C ASP A 234 15.40 -14.68 3.81
N VAL A 235 15.21 -14.76 5.12
CA VAL A 235 15.42 -13.68 6.09
C VAL A 235 16.55 -14.06 7.04
N ASP A 236 17.66 -13.35 6.94
CA ASP A 236 18.77 -13.42 7.88
C ASP A 236 18.45 -12.54 9.10
N LEU A 237 18.04 -13.20 10.19
CA LEU A 237 17.65 -12.56 11.45
C LEU A 237 18.84 -11.96 12.21
N LYS A 238 20.06 -12.37 11.87
CA LYS A 238 21.26 -11.88 12.54
C LYS A 238 21.75 -10.59 11.90
N ASN A 239 21.75 -10.55 10.58
CA ASN A 239 22.23 -9.39 9.81
C ASN A 239 21.08 -8.43 9.43
N GLU A 240 19.83 -8.76 9.76
CA GLU A 240 18.63 -7.97 9.44
C GLU A 240 18.52 -7.70 7.92
N ARG A 241 18.65 -8.77 7.15
CA ARG A 241 18.60 -8.75 5.67
C ARG A 241 17.64 -9.80 5.15
N TRP A 242 17.06 -9.54 3.99
CA TRP A 242 16.27 -10.52 3.25
C TRP A 242 16.73 -10.63 1.80
N VAL A 243 16.43 -11.78 1.19
CA VAL A 243 16.68 -12.08 -0.22
C VAL A 243 15.45 -12.74 -0.84
N PHE A 244 15.08 -12.29 -2.04
CA PHE A 244 13.95 -12.81 -2.81
C PHE A 244 14.31 -12.91 -4.29
N SER A 245 14.06 -14.07 -4.90
CA SER A 245 14.19 -14.20 -6.35
C SER A 245 12.97 -13.60 -7.04
N PHE A 246 13.17 -12.54 -7.81
CA PHE A 246 12.11 -11.87 -8.55
C PHE A 246 12.01 -12.39 -9.98
N ALA A 247 13.15 -12.46 -10.69
CA ALA A 247 13.21 -12.64 -12.13
C ALA A 247 13.40 -14.09 -12.61
N SER A 248 13.85 -14.99 -11.74
CA SER A 248 14.14 -16.39 -12.09
C SER A 248 13.02 -17.34 -11.67
N ASP A 249 12.68 -18.33 -12.51
CA ASP A 249 11.73 -19.40 -12.15
C ASP A 249 12.30 -20.40 -11.13
N SER A 250 13.64 -20.48 -11.05
CA SER A 250 14.44 -21.23 -10.09
C SER A 250 15.10 -20.26 -9.10
N PRO A 251 14.55 -20.06 -7.89
CA PRO A 251 15.05 -19.06 -6.94
C PRO A 251 16.54 -19.18 -6.62
N GLU A 252 17.03 -20.41 -6.49
CA GLU A 252 18.41 -20.75 -6.18
C GLU A 252 19.41 -20.42 -7.30
N LEU A 253 18.92 -20.19 -8.52
CA LEU A 253 19.72 -19.85 -9.70
C LEU A 253 19.56 -18.39 -10.13
N ASP A 254 18.82 -17.58 -9.35
CA ASP A 254 18.68 -16.16 -9.66
C ASP A 254 20.03 -15.47 -9.52
N SER A 255 20.51 -14.89 -10.62
CA SER A 255 21.79 -14.19 -10.66
C SER A 255 21.70 -12.75 -10.14
N ASN A 256 20.49 -12.22 -10.00
CA ASN A 256 20.25 -10.87 -9.50
C ASN A 256 18.99 -10.83 -8.61
N PRO A 257 18.97 -11.59 -7.49
CA PRO A 257 17.84 -11.58 -6.59
C PRO A 257 17.72 -10.21 -5.93
N TRP A 258 16.49 -9.83 -5.61
CA TRP A 258 16.24 -8.65 -4.80
C TRP A 258 16.72 -8.91 -3.38
N SER A 259 17.26 -7.87 -2.75
CA SER A 259 17.65 -7.93 -1.35
C SER A 259 17.46 -6.57 -0.68
N GLY A 260 17.10 -6.59 0.59
CA GLY A 260 16.78 -5.39 1.35
C GLY A 260 16.98 -5.59 2.84
N GLY A 261 16.79 -4.52 3.60
CA GLY A 261 16.81 -4.54 5.05
C GLY A 261 15.41 -4.41 5.62
N THR A 262 15.36 -4.06 6.91
CA THR A 262 14.14 -3.81 7.66
C THR A 262 13.21 -2.78 7.01
N GLY A 263 13.80 -1.72 6.43
CA GLY A 263 13.07 -0.61 5.78
C GLY A 263 12.53 -0.91 4.38
N ASP A 264 12.81 -2.10 3.83
CA ASP A 264 12.42 -2.52 2.48
C ASP A 264 11.48 -3.74 2.48
N PHE A 265 10.96 -4.08 3.66
CA PHE A 265 10.07 -5.22 3.89
C PHE A 265 8.94 -4.77 4.80
N ASP A 266 7.69 -4.85 4.35
CA ASP A 266 6.53 -4.57 5.20
C ASP A 266 5.55 -5.74 5.26
N LEU A 267 4.75 -5.74 6.32
CA LEU A 267 3.54 -6.52 6.46
C LEU A 267 2.35 -5.56 6.41
N THR A 268 1.44 -5.77 5.46
CA THR A 268 0.17 -5.03 5.36
C THR A 268 -0.99 -6.00 5.50
N SER A 269 -2.03 -5.64 6.24
CA SER A 269 -3.22 -6.46 6.45
C SER A 269 -3.90 -6.86 5.13
N VAL A 270 -4.38 -8.10 5.06
CA VAL A 270 -5.19 -8.60 3.93
C VAL A 270 -6.60 -8.00 3.96
N ALA A 271 -7.12 -7.73 5.15
CA ALA A 271 -8.45 -7.18 5.35
C ALA A 271 -8.33 -5.73 5.84
N LEU A 272 -8.55 -4.78 4.93
CA LEU A 272 -8.72 -3.36 5.25
C LEU A 272 -10.21 -3.01 5.15
N GLN A 273 -11.03 -3.74 5.91
CA GLN A 273 -12.46 -3.45 6.04
C GLN A 273 -12.63 -2.03 6.57
N ASP A 274 -13.64 -1.31 6.07
CA ASP A 274 -13.94 0.07 6.46
C ASP A 274 -12.83 1.10 6.17
N SER A 275 -12.03 0.87 5.11
CA SER A 275 -11.01 1.84 4.66
C SER A 275 -11.61 3.21 4.38
N THR A 276 -10.98 4.26 4.88
CA THR A 276 -11.47 5.63 4.71
C THR A 276 -11.24 6.10 3.27
N CYS A 277 -12.24 6.78 2.71
CA CYS A 277 -12.09 7.49 1.45
C CYS A 277 -11.06 8.64 1.59
N PRO A 278 -9.92 8.60 0.87
CA PRO A 278 -8.79 9.51 1.15
C PRO A 278 -9.01 10.96 0.72
N PHE A 279 -10.05 11.24 -0.06
CA PHE A 279 -10.40 12.57 -0.56
C PHE A 279 -11.78 13.04 -0.08
N CYS A 280 -12.49 12.22 0.70
CA CYS A 280 -13.80 12.57 1.26
C CYS A 280 -13.62 13.46 2.49
N SER A 281 -14.37 14.57 2.53
CA SER A 281 -14.41 15.55 3.62
C SER A 281 -14.82 14.95 4.98
N SER A 282 -15.57 13.83 4.97
CA SER A 282 -15.99 13.09 6.16
C SER A 282 -14.85 12.32 6.86
N ALA A 283 -13.69 12.17 6.21
CA ALA A 283 -12.51 11.44 6.69
C ALA A 283 -11.74 12.10 7.85
N GLY A 284 -12.11 13.31 8.26
CA GLY A 284 -11.31 14.15 9.16
C GLY A 284 -10.12 14.79 8.43
N GLU A 285 -9.41 15.72 9.09
CA GLU A 285 -8.26 16.38 8.48
C GLU A 285 -7.22 15.34 8.04
N VAL A 286 -7.01 15.22 6.71
CA VAL A 286 -5.90 14.47 6.12
C VAL A 286 -4.61 14.99 6.74
N LYS A 287 -4.02 14.19 7.64
CA LYS A 287 -2.86 14.61 8.43
C LYS A 287 -1.58 14.69 7.59
N ASN A 288 -1.50 13.95 6.49
CA ASN A 288 -0.33 13.84 5.61
C ASN A 288 -0.75 13.94 4.15
N THR A 289 0.03 14.63 3.32
CA THR A 289 -0.21 14.64 1.87
C THR A 289 0.38 13.37 1.25
N THR A 290 -0.44 12.59 0.56
CA THR A 290 0.03 11.44 -0.23
C THR A 290 0.35 11.90 -1.64
N LEU A 291 1.58 11.66 -2.11
CA LEU A 291 1.94 11.78 -3.51
C LEU A 291 2.01 10.39 -4.14
N VAL A 292 1.38 10.22 -5.31
CA VAL A 292 1.55 9.06 -6.17
C VAL A 292 2.24 9.51 -7.43
N VAL A 293 3.48 9.06 -7.62
CA VAL A 293 4.41 9.52 -8.65
C VAL A 293 4.59 8.42 -9.68
N ARG A 294 4.46 8.75 -10.97
CA ARG A 294 4.92 7.93 -12.10
C ARG A 294 5.84 8.76 -12.98
N THR A 295 7.09 8.32 -13.18
CA THR A 295 8.14 9.12 -13.84
C THR A 295 9.07 8.24 -14.67
N ASP A 296 9.63 8.77 -15.76
CA ASP A 296 10.66 8.10 -16.57
C ASP A 296 12.09 8.35 -16.04
N SER A 297 12.22 9.07 -14.92
CA SER A 297 13.47 9.42 -14.27
C SER A 297 13.41 9.21 -12.75
N ASP A 298 14.42 8.56 -12.19
CA ASP A 298 14.63 8.38 -10.74
C ASP A 298 15.38 9.56 -10.08
N ASP A 299 15.91 10.51 -10.85
CA ASP A 299 16.58 11.72 -10.36
C ASP A 299 15.62 12.82 -9.84
N TRP A 300 14.50 12.43 -9.25
CA TRP A 300 13.56 13.38 -8.64
C TRP A 300 14.00 13.76 -7.22
N SER A 301 13.61 14.96 -6.78
CA SER A 301 13.81 15.39 -5.39
C SER A 301 12.61 16.12 -4.82
N ILE A 302 12.40 15.96 -3.51
CA ILE A 302 11.42 16.72 -2.73
C ILE A 302 12.14 17.36 -1.54
N GLU A 303 12.09 18.68 -1.46
CA GLU A 303 12.83 19.44 -0.46
C GLU A 303 11.89 20.29 0.41
N SER A 304 12.08 20.28 1.73
CA SER A 304 11.35 21.15 2.66
C SER A 304 12.09 21.31 3.99
N GLU A 305 12.51 22.53 4.35
CA GLU A 305 13.07 22.86 5.68
C GLU A 305 14.11 21.84 6.20
N GLY A 306 15.10 21.50 5.36
CA GLY A 306 16.16 20.53 5.70
C GLY A 306 15.79 19.05 5.50
N LEU A 307 14.54 18.73 5.17
CA LEU A 307 14.15 17.45 4.57
C LEU A 307 14.55 17.44 3.09
N VAL A 308 15.20 16.36 2.67
CA VAL A 308 15.47 16.05 1.26
C VAL A 308 15.08 14.60 1.05
N LEU A 309 14.10 14.36 0.18
CA LEU A 309 13.69 13.04 -0.29
C LEU A 309 14.11 12.87 -1.74
N THR A 310 14.51 11.66 -2.09
CA THR A 310 14.93 11.25 -3.43
C THR A 310 14.48 9.82 -3.70
N ALA A 311 14.69 9.32 -4.92
CA ALA A 311 14.49 7.91 -5.21
C ALA A 311 15.28 6.97 -4.30
N GLU A 312 16.36 7.40 -3.64
CA GLU A 312 17.13 6.58 -2.69
C GLU A 312 16.64 6.64 -1.24
N SER A 313 15.66 7.49 -0.96
CA SER A 313 15.00 7.55 0.34
C SER A 313 14.20 6.27 0.58
N ARG A 314 14.45 5.60 1.71
CA ARG A 314 13.76 4.37 2.12
C ARG A 314 13.18 4.51 3.51
N GLY A 315 12.03 3.89 3.72
CA GLY A 315 11.36 3.86 5.02
C GLY A 315 10.93 5.25 5.48
N ILE A 316 11.04 5.50 6.78
CA ILE A 316 10.58 6.73 7.43
C ILE A 316 11.75 7.69 7.66
N ILE A 317 11.67 8.88 7.08
CA ILE A 317 12.70 9.94 7.15
C ILE A 317 12.05 11.23 7.64
N ASN A 318 12.35 11.63 8.88
CA ASN A 318 11.79 12.83 9.51
C ASN A 318 10.25 12.94 9.39
N GLY A 319 9.55 11.80 9.54
CA GLY A 319 8.10 11.70 9.44
C GLY A 319 7.55 11.59 8.01
N ALA A 320 8.40 11.72 6.98
CA ALA A 320 8.04 11.37 5.62
C ALA A 320 8.26 9.88 5.36
N GLN A 321 7.53 9.32 4.40
CA GLN A 321 7.68 7.94 3.95
C GLN A 321 7.85 7.92 2.45
N VAL A 322 8.79 7.11 1.94
CA VAL A 322 9.00 6.89 0.50
C VAL A 322 9.02 5.40 0.24
N ASN A 323 8.02 4.91 -0.48
CA ASN A 323 7.93 3.53 -0.95
C ASN A 323 7.72 3.50 -2.46
N THR A 324 8.11 2.40 -3.10
CA THR A 324 7.74 2.15 -4.50
C THR A 324 6.34 1.50 -4.56
N VAL A 325 5.59 1.78 -5.61
CA VAL A 325 4.26 1.17 -5.80
C VAL A 325 4.42 -0.35 -5.93
N LYS A 326 3.55 -1.12 -5.27
CA LYS A 326 3.59 -2.59 -5.26
C LYS A 326 2.97 -3.19 -6.53
N ALA A 327 3.50 -2.78 -7.68
CA ALA A 327 3.04 -3.14 -9.02
C ALA A 327 4.06 -3.94 -9.84
N ALA A 328 5.28 -4.14 -9.32
CA ALA A 328 6.41 -4.74 -10.04
C ALA A 328 6.78 -3.96 -11.31
N SER A 329 7.00 -2.64 -11.17
CA SER A 329 7.40 -1.72 -12.23
C SER A 329 8.65 -2.18 -13.00
N SER A 330 8.70 -1.81 -14.28
CA SER A 330 9.91 -1.96 -15.09
C SER A 330 10.97 -0.93 -14.68
N ARG A 331 12.25 -1.15 -14.96
CA ARG A 331 13.30 -0.12 -14.75
C ARG A 331 13.27 1.06 -15.73
N SER A 332 12.24 1.16 -16.57
CA SER A 332 12.07 2.27 -17.52
C SER A 332 11.03 3.29 -17.06
N VAL A 333 10.22 2.95 -16.06
CA VAL A 333 9.26 3.84 -15.43
C VAL A 333 9.24 3.54 -13.95
N PHE A 334 9.46 4.57 -13.14
CA PHE A 334 9.51 4.49 -11.70
C PHE A 334 8.21 4.96 -11.08
N GLU A 335 7.76 4.25 -10.04
CA GLU A 335 6.49 4.50 -9.40
C GLU A 335 6.66 4.56 -7.89
N TYR A 336 6.22 5.66 -7.26
CA TYR A 336 6.39 5.89 -5.84
C TYR A 336 5.07 6.29 -5.17
N VAL A 337 4.91 5.87 -3.92
CA VAL A 337 3.93 6.44 -2.98
C VAL A 337 4.73 7.13 -1.88
N ILE A 338 4.50 8.43 -1.73
CA ILE A 338 5.26 9.28 -0.82
C ILE A 338 4.28 9.92 0.17
N GLN A 339 4.45 9.64 1.46
CA GLN A 339 3.75 10.38 2.51
C GLN A 339 4.59 11.57 2.92
N LEU A 340 4.08 12.77 2.67
CA LEU A 340 4.66 14.00 3.19
C LEU A 340 4.05 14.32 4.55
N PRO A 341 4.86 14.58 5.58
CA PRO A 341 4.35 14.87 6.91
C PRO A 341 3.55 16.17 6.87
N GLY A 342 2.31 16.15 7.34
CA GLY A 342 1.56 17.38 7.53
C GLY A 342 1.92 18.09 8.84
N ARG A 343 1.08 19.06 9.21
CA ARG A 343 1.37 20.07 10.24
C ARG A 343 1.50 19.46 11.64
N PRO A 344 2.52 19.83 12.43
CA PRO A 344 2.34 20.02 13.87
C PRO A 344 1.44 21.25 14.07
N SER A 345 0.50 21.20 15.01
CA SER A 345 -0.58 22.19 15.17
C SER A 345 -0.17 23.69 15.18
N GLN A 346 -0.91 24.49 14.40
CA GLN A 346 -1.36 25.88 14.63
C GLN A 346 -0.41 27.11 14.68
N SER A 347 0.92 27.06 14.45
CA SER A 347 1.68 28.35 14.50
C SER A 347 2.85 28.58 13.57
N GLU A 348 3.13 27.73 12.59
CA GLU A 348 4.19 27.98 11.61
C GLU A 348 3.58 28.18 10.22
N ALA A 349 4.18 29.09 9.45
CA ALA A 349 3.82 29.35 8.06
C ALA A 349 3.73 28.04 7.28
N THR A 350 2.84 27.97 6.30
CA THR A 350 2.55 26.77 5.51
C THR A 350 3.85 26.10 5.03
N ARG A 351 4.21 24.95 5.62
CA ARG A 351 5.40 24.20 5.21
C ARG A 351 5.29 23.87 3.72
N GLY A 352 6.15 24.48 2.92
CA GLY A 352 6.18 24.28 1.48
C GLY A 352 7.10 23.12 1.12
N PHE A 353 6.68 22.28 0.18
CA PHE A 353 7.50 21.25 -0.44
C PHE A 353 7.85 21.67 -1.86
N SER A 354 9.15 21.70 -2.16
CA SER A 354 9.67 21.93 -3.50
C SER A 354 9.87 20.59 -4.19
N LEU A 355 9.07 20.31 -5.22
CA LEU A 355 9.02 19.07 -5.97
C LEU A 355 9.75 19.26 -7.30
N LYS A 356 10.80 18.48 -7.56
CA LYS A 356 11.58 18.52 -8.81
C LYS A 356 11.49 17.17 -9.54
N PHE A 357 11.04 17.22 -10.78
CA PHE A 357 10.94 16.06 -11.68
C PHE A 357 11.61 16.40 -13.02
N PRO A 358 12.90 16.06 -13.22
CA PRO A 358 13.66 16.44 -14.42
C PRO A 358 13.30 15.66 -15.69
N GLY A 359 12.44 14.64 -15.58
CA GLY A 359 11.93 13.84 -16.69
C GLY A 359 10.45 14.09 -16.98
N THR A 360 9.87 13.19 -17.78
CA THR A 360 8.42 13.12 -17.88
C THR A 360 7.87 12.54 -16.59
N ALA A 361 6.98 13.27 -15.92
CA ALA A 361 6.32 12.77 -14.72
C ALA A 361 4.83 13.08 -14.73
N SER A 362 4.07 12.19 -14.11
CA SER A 362 2.67 12.39 -13.72
C SER A 362 2.59 12.14 -12.21
N VAL A 363 2.22 13.16 -11.46
CA VAL A 363 2.18 13.11 -10.00
C VAL A 363 0.80 13.53 -9.54
N PHE A 364 0.14 12.66 -8.78
CA PHE A 364 -1.08 12.99 -8.07
C PHE A 364 -0.73 13.35 -6.63
N ALA A 365 -1.31 14.42 -6.11
CA ALA A 365 -1.22 14.83 -4.73
C ALA A 365 -2.62 14.81 -4.11
N GLN A 366 -2.82 13.95 -3.12
CA GLN A 366 -4.03 13.92 -2.31
C GLN A 366 -3.90 15.00 -1.23
N LEU A 367 -4.62 16.09 -1.40
CA LEU A 367 -4.64 17.24 -0.52
C LEU A 367 -5.86 17.16 0.41
N PRO A 368 -5.85 17.86 1.56
CA PRO A 368 -6.99 17.86 2.47
C PRO A 368 -8.33 18.24 1.82
N ASN A 369 -8.32 19.16 0.85
CA ASN A 369 -9.53 19.65 0.19
C ASN A 369 -9.53 19.36 -1.32
N GLY A 370 -8.83 18.33 -1.81
CA GLY A 370 -8.89 18.00 -3.23
C GLY A 370 -7.76 17.12 -3.74
N VAL A 371 -7.80 16.82 -5.03
CA VAL A 371 -6.77 16.03 -5.72
C VAL A 371 -6.08 16.92 -6.75
N ALA A 372 -4.79 17.14 -6.57
CA ALA A 372 -3.93 17.85 -7.51
C ALA A 372 -3.23 16.86 -8.45
N ARG A 373 -2.98 17.28 -9.69
CA ARG A 373 -2.13 16.58 -10.65
C ARG A 373 -1.06 17.52 -11.18
N ILE A 374 0.17 17.02 -11.26
CA ILE A 374 1.33 17.70 -11.84
C ILE A 374 1.81 16.84 -13.00
N GLN A 375 1.96 17.45 -14.17
CA GLN A 375 2.56 16.81 -15.33
C GLN A 375 3.77 17.61 -15.80
N SER A 376 4.95 16.99 -15.80
CA SER A 376 6.19 17.60 -16.29
C SER A 376 6.61 16.97 -17.61
N SER A 377 7.31 17.74 -18.43
CA SER A 377 8.04 17.25 -19.61
C SER A 377 9.55 17.14 -19.29
N PRO A 378 10.34 16.44 -20.12
CA PRO A 378 11.80 16.41 -20.00
C PRO A 378 12.50 17.77 -20.14
N LYS A 379 11.76 18.83 -20.51
CA LYS A 379 12.27 20.21 -20.58
C LYS A 379 11.99 21.00 -19.30
N ALA A 380 11.21 20.45 -18.37
CA ALA A 380 10.96 21.07 -17.09
C ALA A 380 12.28 21.23 -16.32
N SER A 381 12.42 22.38 -15.66
CA SER A 381 13.66 22.87 -15.06
C SER A 381 13.44 23.54 -13.71
N ALA A 382 12.25 24.11 -13.48
CA ALA A 382 11.87 24.72 -12.22
C ALA A 382 10.94 23.81 -11.40
N PRO A 383 11.02 23.87 -10.05
CA PRO A 383 10.21 23.02 -9.20
C PRO A 383 8.72 23.41 -9.24
N VAL A 384 7.89 22.47 -8.81
CA VAL A 384 6.54 22.75 -8.33
C VAL A 384 6.60 22.93 -6.82
N VAL A 385 6.06 24.03 -6.31
CA VAL A 385 5.92 24.27 -4.87
C VAL A 385 4.51 23.88 -4.46
N LEU A 386 4.43 22.84 -3.62
CA LEU A 386 3.23 22.42 -2.92
C LEU A 386 3.19 23.09 -1.54
N SER A 387 2.11 23.81 -1.23
CA SER A 387 1.93 24.46 0.06
C SER A 387 0.46 24.45 0.49
N GLY A 388 0.12 23.62 1.47
CA GLY A 388 -1.26 23.42 1.89
C GLY A 388 -2.12 22.88 0.73
N ASN A 389 -3.18 23.62 0.37
CA ASN A 389 -4.07 23.27 -0.74
C ASN A 389 -3.67 23.94 -2.06
N ALA A 390 -2.44 24.46 -2.17
CA ALA A 390 -1.97 25.17 -3.35
C ALA A 390 -0.76 24.47 -4.00
N ILE A 391 -0.74 24.46 -5.33
CA ILE A 391 0.40 24.05 -6.16
C ILE A 391 0.77 25.19 -7.09
N THR A 392 2.06 25.50 -7.16
CA THR A 392 2.56 26.64 -7.95
C THR A 392 3.83 26.26 -8.69
N THR A 393 4.04 26.81 -9.89
CA THR A 393 5.29 26.65 -10.62
C THR A 393 5.56 27.86 -11.51
N SER A 394 6.83 28.19 -11.70
CA SER A 394 7.24 29.16 -12.73
C SER A 394 7.50 28.51 -14.08
N ASP A 395 7.41 27.18 -14.18
CA ASP A 395 7.80 26.43 -15.37
C ASP A 395 6.65 26.28 -16.38
N PRO A 396 6.77 26.81 -17.61
CA PRO A 396 5.75 26.61 -18.63
C PRO A 396 5.69 25.16 -19.16
N GLU A 397 6.71 24.34 -18.92
CA GLU A 397 6.75 22.92 -19.29
C GLU A 397 6.05 22.01 -18.27
N VAL A 398 5.47 22.62 -17.22
CA VAL A 398 4.68 21.92 -16.20
C VAL A 398 3.21 22.31 -16.32
N ALA A 399 2.35 21.32 -16.52
CA ALA A 399 0.91 21.47 -16.44
C ALA A 399 0.41 21.07 -15.06
N LEU A 400 -0.44 21.92 -14.47
CA LEU A 400 -1.08 21.68 -13.19
C LEU A 400 -2.57 21.43 -13.41
N SER A 401 -3.17 20.53 -12.63
CA SER A 401 -4.62 20.35 -12.56
C SER A 401 -5.04 20.13 -11.12
N MET A 402 -6.27 20.48 -10.78
CA MET A 402 -6.83 20.32 -9.45
C MET A 402 -8.31 20.01 -9.53
N SER A 403 -8.76 19.07 -8.72
CA SER A 403 -10.17 18.70 -8.54
C SER A 403 -10.55 18.95 -7.08
N SER A 404 -11.63 19.69 -6.84
CA SER A 404 -12.13 20.04 -5.51
C SER A 404 -13.57 20.57 -5.59
N GLY A 405 -14.45 20.14 -4.70
CA GLY A 405 -15.85 20.56 -4.66
C GLY A 405 -16.61 20.26 -5.95
N ASN A 406 -16.28 19.16 -6.65
CA ASN A 406 -16.77 18.86 -8.00
C ASN A 406 -16.37 19.87 -9.09
N PHE A 407 -15.42 20.77 -8.81
CA PHE A 407 -14.80 21.65 -9.80
C PHE A 407 -13.50 21.06 -10.32
N VAL A 408 -13.20 21.30 -11.60
CA VAL A 408 -11.90 20.98 -12.20
C VAL A 408 -11.26 22.24 -12.74
N ALA A 409 -10.01 22.49 -12.36
CA ALA A 409 -9.21 23.55 -12.93
C ALA A 409 -7.88 23.00 -13.46
N SER A 410 -7.43 23.48 -14.61
CA SER A 410 -6.08 23.21 -15.11
C SER A 410 -5.39 24.48 -15.58
N VAL A 411 -4.08 24.56 -15.35
CA VAL A 411 -3.25 25.69 -15.78
C VAL A 411 -1.88 25.23 -16.29
N GLN A 412 -1.43 25.82 -17.39
CA GLN A 412 -0.07 25.65 -17.89
C GLN A 412 0.49 26.97 -18.44
N GLY A 413 1.66 27.36 -17.95
CA GLY A 413 2.38 28.54 -18.42
C GLY A 413 3.25 29.17 -17.33
N ALA A 414 3.74 30.38 -17.59
CA ALA A 414 4.62 31.07 -16.66
C ALA A 414 3.87 31.47 -15.37
N ALA A 415 4.50 31.25 -14.21
CA ALA A 415 3.94 31.56 -12.88
C ALA A 415 2.52 30.99 -12.65
N ALA A 416 2.31 29.75 -13.09
CA ALA A 416 1.07 29.02 -12.93
C ALA A 416 0.82 28.65 -11.46
N SER A 417 -0.43 28.81 -11.01
CA SER A 417 -0.87 28.50 -9.65
C SER A 417 -2.30 27.95 -9.64
N LEU A 418 -2.54 26.92 -8.84
CA LEU A 418 -3.86 26.42 -8.47
C LEU A 418 -3.98 26.34 -6.95
N SER A 419 -5.12 26.74 -6.41
CA SER A 419 -5.43 26.52 -4.99
C SER A 419 -6.90 26.23 -4.76
N ALA A 420 -7.19 25.28 -3.87
CA ALA A 420 -8.54 24.94 -3.44
C ALA A 420 -8.95 25.72 -2.19
N GLU A 421 -10.13 26.35 -2.27
CA GLU A 421 -10.85 26.97 -1.16
C GLU A 421 -12.17 26.22 -0.90
N THR A 422 -12.92 26.62 0.11
CA THR A 422 -14.28 26.10 0.32
C THR A 422 -15.15 26.53 -0.87
N ASP A 423 -15.63 25.56 -1.63
CA ASP A 423 -16.53 25.73 -2.79
C ASP A 423 -15.96 26.53 -3.97
N SER A 424 -14.63 26.62 -4.12
CA SER A 424 -14.04 27.20 -5.33
C SER A 424 -12.60 26.77 -5.59
N LEU A 425 -12.19 26.89 -6.86
CA LEU A 425 -10.80 26.73 -7.31
C LEU A 425 -10.28 28.06 -7.84
N ASN A 426 -9.16 28.53 -7.29
CA ASN A 426 -8.46 29.72 -7.79
C ASN A 426 -7.35 29.31 -8.75
N VAL A 427 -7.26 29.99 -9.88
CA VAL A 427 -6.27 29.81 -10.93
C VAL A 427 -5.55 31.11 -11.19
N ALA A 428 -4.22 31.09 -11.19
CA ALA A 428 -3.42 32.24 -11.58
C ALA A 428 -2.35 31.86 -12.61
N ILE A 429 -2.04 32.79 -13.51
CA ILE A 429 -1.01 32.66 -14.54
C ILE A 429 -0.47 34.04 -14.92
N ALA A 430 0.80 34.12 -15.31
CA ALA A 430 1.36 35.33 -15.89
C ALA A 430 0.99 35.49 -17.36
N LEU A 431 0.55 36.69 -17.73
CA LEU A 431 0.54 37.17 -19.10
C LEU A 431 1.97 37.32 -19.64
N PRO A 432 2.17 37.42 -20.97
CA PRO A 432 3.50 37.61 -21.56
C PRO A 432 4.22 38.89 -21.11
N ASN A 433 3.49 39.89 -20.60
CA ASN A 433 4.04 41.12 -20.03
C ASN A 433 4.48 40.96 -18.55
N GLY A 434 4.26 39.79 -17.93
CA GLY A 434 4.54 39.50 -16.52
C GLY A 434 3.41 39.83 -15.54
N GLU A 435 2.31 40.41 -15.99
CA GLU A 435 1.12 40.67 -15.17
C GLU A 435 0.43 39.36 -14.80
N ILE A 436 0.10 39.17 -13.52
CA ILE A 436 -0.63 37.99 -13.06
C ILE A 436 -2.12 38.21 -13.24
N ILE A 437 -2.77 37.33 -14.01
CA ILE A 437 -4.22 37.25 -14.07
C ILE A 437 -4.72 36.15 -13.15
N GLN A 438 -5.86 36.40 -12.52
CA GLN A 438 -6.56 35.44 -11.66
C GLN A 438 -7.93 35.10 -12.24
N ARG A 439 -8.32 33.85 -12.11
CA ARG A 439 -9.64 33.31 -12.42
C ARG A 439 -10.07 32.38 -11.31
N GLN A 440 -11.38 32.22 -11.18
CA GLN A 440 -11.99 31.37 -10.18
C GLN A 440 -13.01 30.47 -10.86
N VAL A 441 -13.10 29.23 -10.40
CA VAL A 441 -14.21 28.31 -10.70
C VAL A 441 -15.11 28.30 -9.47
N GLU A 442 -16.38 28.63 -9.66
CA GLU A 442 -17.40 28.74 -8.62
C GLU A 442 -18.76 28.28 -9.16
N GLU A 443 -19.80 28.33 -8.33
CA GLU A 443 -21.15 27.86 -8.64
C GLU A 443 -21.65 28.33 -10.03
N GLY A 444 -22.02 27.36 -10.88
CA GLY A 444 -22.43 27.62 -12.27
C GLY A 444 -21.31 27.44 -13.31
N GLN A 445 -20.08 27.14 -12.89
CA GLN A 445 -18.97 26.67 -13.74
C GLN A 445 -18.42 25.38 -13.14
N SER A 446 -18.35 24.28 -13.90
CA SER A 446 -17.80 23.00 -13.43
C SER A 446 -16.32 22.81 -13.78
N ALA A 447 -15.87 23.46 -14.85
CA ALA A 447 -14.52 23.32 -15.37
C ALA A 447 -13.92 24.63 -15.89
N LEU A 448 -12.61 24.79 -15.69
CA LEU A 448 -11.80 25.90 -16.18
C LEU A 448 -10.43 25.39 -16.65
N LYS A 449 -10.01 25.84 -17.81
CA LYS A 449 -8.72 25.52 -18.41
C LYS A 449 -8.02 26.80 -18.84
N VAL A 450 -6.79 27.01 -18.36
CA VAL A 450 -5.99 28.21 -18.63
C VAL A 450 -4.63 27.80 -19.20
N GLU A 451 -4.31 28.21 -20.42
CA GLU A 451 -3.05 27.81 -21.06
C GLU A 451 -2.37 29.00 -21.73
N SER A 452 -1.05 29.07 -21.62
CA SER A 452 -0.25 30.01 -22.42
C SER A 452 -0.23 29.58 -23.89
N ASP A 453 -0.58 30.48 -24.80
CA ASP A 453 -0.42 30.33 -26.24
C ASP A 453 0.83 31.11 -26.67
N SER A 454 1.97 30.42 -26.63
CA SER A 454 3.27 31.00 -27.01
C SER A 454 3.35 31.36 -28.50
N ALA A 455 2.54 30.76 -29.36
CA ALA A 455 2.54 31.04 -30.79
C ALA A 455 1.94 32.41 -31.10
N ASN A 456 0.88 32.79 -30.37
CA ASN A 456 0.22 34.09 -30.53
C ASN A 456 0.64 35.12 -29.47
N GLY A 457 1.39 34.72 -28.45
CA GLY A 457 1.76 35.59 -27.34
C GLY A 457 0.53 36.00 -26.53
N GLU A 458 -0.30 35.01 -26.20
CA GLU A 458 -1.57 35.20 -25.50
C GLU A 458 -1.74 34.16 -24.37
N VAL A 459 -2.75 34.35 -23.54
CA VAL A 459 -3.27 33.33 -22.64
C VAL A 459 -4.68 32.98 -23.06
N LEU A 460 -4.95 31.68 -23.19
CA LEU A 460 -6.26 31.12 -23.51
C LEU A 460 -6.94 30.69 -22.22
N ILE A 461 -8.19 31.11 -22.05
CA ILE A 461 -9.04 30.76 -20.92
C ILE A 461 -10.29 30.12 -21.49
N GLN A 462 -10.44 28.83 -21.27
CA GLN A 462 -11.66 28.10 -21.57
C GLN A 462 -12.42 27.81 -20.29
N GLN A 463 -13.68 28.22 -20.23
CA GLN A 463 -14.52 28.04 -19.06
C GLN A 463 -15.87 27.47 -19.46
N SER A 464 -16.36 26.51 -18.67
CA SER A 464 -17.76 26.08 -18.74
C SER A 464 -18.68 27.22 -18.27
N THR A 465 -19.90 27.29 -18.81
CA THR A 465 -20.91 28.26 -18.37
C THR A 465 -22.13 27.55 -17.80
N SER A 466 -22.93 28.29 -17.03
CA SER A 466 -24.19 27.80 -16.45
C SER A 466 -25.23 27.35 -17.50
N THR A 467 -25.00 27.68 -18.78
CA THR A 467 -25.84 27.25 -19.90
C THR A 467 -25.37 25.94 -20.56
N GLY A 468 -24.30 25.33 -20.05
CA GLY A 468 -23.70 24.10 -20.58
C GLY A 468 -22.90 24.29 -21.87
N LYS A 469 -22.64 25.54 -22.27
CA LYS A 469 -21.74 25.86 -23.40
C LYS A 469 -20.46 26.46 -22.88
N ASP A 470 -19.32 25.98 -23.36
CA ASP A 470 -18.06 26.60 -23.00
C ASP A 470 -17.87 27.93 -23.70
N GLN A 471 -17.01 28.75 -23.11
CA GLN A 471 -16.51 29.99 -23.69
C GLN A 471 -14.99 29.93 -23.74
N LEU A 472 -14.41 30.33 -24.87
CA LEU A 472 -12.97 30.50 -25.03
C LEU A 472 -12.62 31.98 -25.14
N ILE A 473 -11.72 32.46 -24.30
CA ILE A 473 -11.27 33.84 -24.22
C ILE A 473 -9.75 33.87 -24.40
N ALA A 474 -9.26 34.63 -25.37
CA ALA A 474 -7.84 34.93 -25.51
C ALA A 474 -7.53 36.30 -24.90
N ILE A 475 -6.42 36.40 -24.16
CA ILE A 475 -5.94 37.63 -23.54
C ILE A 475 -4.51 37.91 -24.00
N ASN A 476 -4.27 39.07 -24.61
CA ASN A 476 -2.96 39.46 -25.09
C ASN A 476 -2.11 40.17 -24.00
N SER A 477 -0.88 40.55 -24.36
CA SER A 477 0.06 41.25 -23.46
C SER A 477 -0.36 42.67 -23.05
N ALA A 478 -1.39 43.25 -23.68
CA ALA A 478 -1.99 44.51 -23.27
C ALA A 478 -3.23 44.32 -22.37
N GLY A 479 -3.58 43.07 -22.04
CA GLY A 479 -4.78 42.71 -21.27
C GLY A 479 -6.07 42.78 -22.09
N GLU A 480 -5.99 42.97 -23.42
CA GLU A 480 -7.16 43.00 -24.29
C GLU A 480 -7.71 41.59 -24.49
N GLN A 481 -9.03 41.46 -24.41
CA GLN A 481 -9.72 40.18 -24.47
C GLN A 481 -10.44 40.00 -25.81
N ARG A 482 -10.36 38.79 -26.38
CA ARG A 482 -11.12 38.37 -27.55
C ARG A 482 -11.83 37.05 -27.28
N VAL A 483 -13.12 36.98 -27.57
CA VAL A 483 -13.88 35.71 -27.52
C VAL A 483 -13.62 34.95 -28.81
N LEU A 484 -13.28 33.67 -28.68
CA LEU A 484 -13.00 32.77 -29.78
C LEU A 484 -14.07 31.68 -29.86
N ASP A 485 -14.18 31.05 -31.02
CA ASP A 485 -15.02 29.87 -31.19
C ASP A 485 -14.43 28.69 -30.41
N VAL A 486 -15.28 27.97 -29.67
CA VAL A 486 -14.89 26.75 -28.98
C VAL A 486 -14.76 25.63 -30.00
N VAL A 487 -13.53 25.13 -30.16
CA VAL A 487 -13.24 24.01 -31.08
C VAL A 487 -13.46 22.65 -30.39
N VAL A 488 -13.10 22.54 -29.12
CA VAL A 488 -13.23 21.32 -28.31
C VAL A 488 -13.84 21.73 -26.97
N PRO A 489 -15.02 21.20 -26.58
CA PRO A 489 -15.61 21.53 -25.30
C PRO A 489 -14.84 20.90 -24.14
N LEU A 490 -14.93 21.50 -22.95
CA LEU A 490 -14.53 20.88 -21.70
C LEU A 490 -15.47 19.69 -21.44
N GLY A 491 -14.89 18.50 -21.40
CA GLY A 491 -15.62 17.30 -21.02
C GLY A 491 -15.88 17.25 -19.51
N PRO A 492 -16.76 16.34 -19.05
CA PRO A 492 -16.84 16.01 -17.64
C PRO A 492 -15.48 15.50 -17.12
N PRO A 493 -15.26 15.46 -15.79
CA PRO A 493 -14.10 14.80 -15.20
C PRO A 493 -13.93 13.39 -15.78
N SER A 494 -12.76 13.10 -16.34
CA SER A 494 -12.46 11.80 -16.97
C SER A 494 -11.59 10.94 -16.07
N VAL A 495 -11.96 9.66 -15.92
CA VAL A 495 -11.14 8.64 -15.25
C VAL A 495 -10.01 8.11 -16.15
N VAL A 496 -10.09 8.40 -17.46
CA VAL A 496 -9.10 7.99 -18.47
C VAL A 496 -8.32 9.20 -18.93
N VAL A 497 -6.99 9.09 -18.90
CA VAL A 497 -6.08 10.08 -19.46
C VAL A 497 -4.95 9.35 -20.14
N ASP A 498 -4.67 9.74 -21.38
CA ASP A 498 -3.54 9.23 -22.13
C ASP A 498 -2.25 9.58 -21.38
N LEU A 499 -1.50 8.55 -21.02
CA LEU A 499 -0.17 8.71 -20.48
C LEU A 499 0.77 9.17 -21.59
N PRO A 500 1.73 10.07 -21.31
CA PRO A 500 2.84 10.30 -22.23
C PRO A 500 3.50 8.99 -22.61
N VAL A 501 3.97 8.85 -23.87
CA VAL A 501 4.56 7.61 -24.42
C VAL A 501 5.68 7.01 -23.55
N SER A 502 6.46 7.85 -22.88
CA SER A 502 7.51 7.39 -21.96
C SER A 502 6.93 6.71 -20.71
N LEU A 503 5.74 7.14 -20.27
CA LEU A 503 5.02 6.65 -19.08
C LEU A 503 3.95 5.60 -19.40
N GLU A 504 3.73 5.22 -20.65
CA GLU A 504 2.74 4.19 -21.00
C GLU A 504 2.97 2.85 -20.26
N SER A 505 1.90 2.07 -20.14
CA SER A 505 1.95 0.69 -19.65
C SER A 505 2.87 -0.15 -20.55
N LYS A 506 3.77 -0.91 -19.95
CA LYS A 506 4.72 -1.80 -20.66
C LYS A 506 4.96 -3.04 -19.82
N SER A 507 5.14 -4.17 -20.50
CA SER A 507 5.63 -5.40 -19.90
C SER A 507 6.98 -5.21 -19.19
N ASN A 508 7.15 -5.86 -18.04
CA ASN A 508 8.39 -5.79 -17.27
C ASN A 508 9.48 -6.66 -17.93
N ALA A 509 10.54 -6.02 -18.42
CA ALA A 509 11.64 -6.68 -19.13
C ALA A 509 12.51 -7.61 -18.26
N GLU A 510 12.39 -7.55 -16.92
CA GLU A 510 13.07 -8.51 -16.03
C GLU A 510 12.38 -9.87 -16.00
N LEU A 511 11.11 -9.95 -16.39
CA LEU A 511 10.33 -11.17 -16.36
C LEU A 511 10.15 -11.75 -17.77
N PRO A 512 10.07 -13.08 -17.91
CA PRO A 512 9.57 -13.68 -19.15
C PRO A 512 8.17 -13.14 -19.50
N PRO A 513 7.81 -13.12 -20.80
CA PRO A 513 6.48 -12.71 -21.26
C PRO A 513 5.36 -13.43 -20.49
N ILE A 514 4.24 -12.73 -20.29
CA ILE A 514 3.08 -13.22 -19.53
C ILE A 514 2.57 -14.56 -20.06
N GLU A 515 2.54 -14.77 -21.38
CA GLU A 515 2.10 -16.02 -22.00
C GLU A 515 3.02 -17.19 -21.67
N GLN A 516 4.28 -16.94 -21.31
CA GLN A 516 5.23 -17.97 -20.89
C GLN A 516 5.09 -18.35 -19.42
N ARG A 517 4.42 -17.52 -18.62
CA ARG A 517 4.22 -17.72 -17.17
C ARG A 517 2.79 -18.11 -16.80
N ASP A 518 1.91 -18.22 -17.78
CA ASP A 518 0.52 -18.66 -17.60
C ASP A 518 0.44 -20.18 -17.43
N THR A 519 -0.35 -20.66 -16.47
CA THR A 519 -0.53 -22.11 -16.22
C THR A 519 -1.24 -22.84 -17.36
N ALA A 520 -1.96 -22.14 -18.24
CA ALA A 520 -2.52 -22.69 -19.47
C ALA A 520 -1.46 -22.97 -20.53
N ASN A 521 -0.25 -22.40 -20.41
CA ASN A 521 0.84 -22.71 -21.32
C ASN A 521 1.38 -24.13 -21.04
N PRO A 522 1.37 -25.05 -22.02
CA PRO A 522 1.80 -26.43 -21.82
C PRO A 522 3.30 -26.58 -21.49
N ASN A 523 4.11 -25.53 -21.73
CA ASN A 523 5.53 -25.51 -21.40
C ASN A 523 5.80 -24.89 -20.01
N TYR A 524 4.83 -24.22 -19.41
CA TYR A 524 4.95 -23.70 -18.07
C TYR A 524 4.87 -24.83 -17.05
N ARG A 525 5.68 -24.75 -16.01
CA ARG A 525 5.76 -25.77 -14.97
C ARG A 525 5.15 -25.22 -13.70
N THR A 526 4.23 -25.96 -13.10
CA THR A 526 3.77 -25.72 -11.73
C THR A 526 4.45 -26.71 -10.79
N ASP A 527 4.56 -26.35 -9.53
CA ASP A 527 5.09 -27.25 -8.51
C ASP A 527 3.98 -28.13 -7.94
N SER A 528 4.36 -29.24 -7.30
CA SER A 528 3.42 -30.02 -6.49
C SER A 528 2.98 -29.23 -5.26
N ASN A 529 1.87 -29.67 -4.65
CA ASN A 529 1.43 -29.14 -3.35
C ASN A 529 2.60 -29.07 -2.37
N TYR A 530 2.71 -27.92 -1.71
CA TYR A 530 3.66 -27.68 -0.66
C TYR A 530 3.40 -28.60 0.53
N VAL A 531 4.47 -29.16 1.08
CA VAL A 531 4.44 -29.99 2.28
C VAL A 531 5.44 -29.41 3.27
N ALA A 532 4.93 -28.95 4.42
CA ALA A 532 5.77 -28.36 5.46
C ALA A 532 6.83 -29.37 5.97
N PRO A 533 8.08 -28.93 6.23
CA PRO A 533 9.10 -29.77 6.84
C PRO A 533 8.63 -30.35 8.18
N LYS A 534 8.85 -31.65 8.39
CA LYS A 534 8.59 -32.29 9.68
C LYS A 534 9.75 -32.00 10.62
N VAL A 535 9.46 -31.51 11.82
CA VAL A 535 10.47 -31.44 12.88
C VAL A 535 10.54 -32.80 13.56
N GLU A 536 11.64 -33.50 13.34
CA GLU A 536 11.95 -34.72 14.09
C GLU A 536 12.38 -34.29 15.50
N PRO A 537 11.73 -34.78 16.57
CA PRO A 537 12.13 -34.42 17.92
C PRO A 537 13.57 -34.92 18.14
N GLU A 538 14.51 -34.00 18.44
CA GLU A 538 15.84 -34.38 18.87
C GLU A 538 15.71 -35.33 20.06
N SER A 539 16.04 -36.61 19.85
CA SER A 539 16.16 -37.54 20.96
C SER A 539 17.28 -37.00 21.84
N LEU A 540 16.95 -36.58 23.06
CA LEU A 540 17.93 -36.30 24.11
C LEU A 540 18.83 -37.53 24.24
N ALA A 541 19.99 -37.51 23.60
CA ALA A 541 21.04 -38.49 23.84
C ALA A 541 21.47 -38.30 25.29
N SER A 542 20.99 -39.19 26.16
CA SER A 542 21.42 -39.27 27.54
C SER A 542 22.90 -39.69 27.54
N ASP A 543 23.80 -38.71 27.55
CA ASP A 543 25.22 -38.90 27.85
C ASP A 543 25.34 -39.54 29.23
N THR A 544 25.43 -40.87 29.24
CA THR A 544 25.76 -41.65 30.42
C THR A 544 27.26 -41.92 30.37
N PRO A 545 28.07 -41.43 31.33
CA PRO A 545 29.51 -41.70 31.32
C PRO A 545 29.75 -43.20 31.45
N ALA A 546 30.68 -43.71 30.64
CA ALA A 546 31.16 -45.08 30.71
C ALA A 546 31.57 -45.45 32.14
N SER A 547 30.87 -46.43 32.73
CA SER A 547 31.33 -47.12 33.93
C SER A 547 31.90 -48.48 33.56
N THR A 548 33.11 -48.69 34.04
CA THR A 548 34.02 -49.82 33.84
C THR A 548 33.42 -51.15 34.25
N ASN A 549 33.69 -52.18 33.44
CA ASN A 549 33.36 -53.58 33.70
C ASN A 549 33.88 -54.07 35.07
N VAL A 550 32.97 -54.54 35.93
CA VAL A 550 33.28 -55.54 36.95
C VAL A 550 32.33 -56.72 36.76
N VAL A 551 32.93 -57.84 36.35
CA VAL A 551 32.31 -59.15 36.21
C VAL A 551 31.97 -59.70 37.59
N THR A 552 30.70 -60.03 37.85
CA THR A 552 30.37 -61.07 38.83
C THR A 552 29.20 -61.91 38.30
N LYS A 553 29.45 -63.21 38.12
CA LYS A 553 28.48 -64.26 37.80
C LYS A 553 27.47 -64.43 38.93
N THR A 554 26.18 -64.55 38.62
CA THR A 554 25.32 -65.63 39.15
C THR A 554 23.99 -65.76 38.38
N THR A 555 23.48 -67.00 38.44
CA THR A 555 22.45 -67.77 37.73
C THR A 555 20.98 -67.26 37.73
N PRO A 556 20.06 -67.86 36.91
CA PRO A 556 18.79 -67.27 36.44
C PRO A 556 17.50 -67.79 37.13
N VAL A 557 16.34 -67.30 36.62
CA VAL A 557 14.94 -67.84 36.63
C VAL A 557 13.96 -67.19 37.66
N PRO A 558 12.63 -67.01 37.41
CA PRO A 558 11.84 -66.71 36.20
C PRO A 558 10.79 -65.57 36.35
N GLU A 559 10.05 -65.35 35.25
CA GLU A 559 8.80 -64.62 35.03
C GLU A 559 7.80 -64.47 36.19
N SER A 560 7.12 -63.31 36.22
CA SER A 560 5.69 -63.25 36.53
C SER A 560 5.02 -62.11 35.77
N SER A 561 3.98 -62.49 35.04
CA SER A 561 2.93 -61.71 34.37
C SER A 561 2.26 -60.65 35.27
N THR A 562 1.64 -59.61 34.68
CA THR A 562 0.23 -59.17 34.91
C THR A 562 -0.10 -57.88 34.11
N THR A 563 -0.95 -58.05 33.10
CA THR A 563 -2.18 -57.31 32.76
C THR A 563 -2.21 -55.81 32.42
N THR A 564 -2.73 -55.61 31.21
CA THR A 564 -3.35 -54.47 30.53
C THR A 564 -4.43 -53.73 31.34
N LEU A 565 -4.47 -52.40 31.23
CA LEU A 565 -5.69 -51.61 31.46
C LEU A 565 -5.89 -50.62 30.31
N VAL A 566 -6.94 -50.88 29.55
CA VAL A 566 -7.55 -50.00 28.56
C VAL A 566 -8.39 -48.96 29.31
N SER A 567 -8.28 -47.69 28.92
CA SER A 567 -9.26 -46.66 29.26
C SER A 567 -9.70 -45.94 27.99
N SER A 568 -10.99 -46.07 27.71
CA SER A 568 -11.74 -45.44 26.63
C SER A 568 -12.65 -44.35 27.20
N GLY A 569 -12.85 -43.27 26.44
CA GLY A 569 -13.94 -42.30 26.62
C GLY A 569 -13.45 -40.87 26.44
N GLY A 570 -14.10 -39.98 25.70
CA GLY A 570 -15.34 -40.02 24.95
C GLY A 570 -15.50 -38.66 24.25
N SER A 571 -16.08 -38.68 23.05
CA SER A 571 -16.34 -37.51 22.22
C SER A 571 -17.59 -36.75 22.69
N VAL A 572 -17.55 -35.41 22.65
CA VAL A 572 -18.73 -34.55 22.72
C VAL A 572 -18.61 -33.46 21.66
N ALA A 573 -19.48 -33.53 20.66
CA ALA A 573 -19.70 -32.51 19.64
C ALA A 573 -20.43 -31.28 20.22
N ARG A 574 -20.12 -30.08 19.71
CA ARG A 574 -20.97 -28.88 19.89
C ARG A 574 -21.35 -28.30 18.54
N THR A 575 -22.64 -28.02 18.48
CA THR A 575 -23.49 -27.44 17.43
C THR A 575 -23.20 -25.95 17.16
N ALA A 576 -23.33 -25.54 15.89
CA ALA A 576 -23.32 -24.16 15.42
C ALA A 576 -24.74 -23.56 15.29
N PRO A 577 -24.93 -22.22 15.32
CA PRO A 577 -26.18 -21.52 14.96
C PRO A 577 -26.20 -21.02 13.50
N PRO A 578 -27.35 -20.55 12.98
CA PRO A 578 -27.72 -20.68 11.57
C PRO A 578 -27.39 -19.48 10.67
N THR A 579 -27.30 -19.78 9.37
CA THR A 579 -27.18 -18.87 8.22
C THR A 579 -28.55 -18.37 7.74
N ASP A 580 -28.70 -17.06 7.59
CA ASP A 580 -29.86 -16.45 6.92
C ASP A 580 -29.69 -16.48 5.40
N SER A 581 -30.77 -16.85 4.72
CA SER A 581 -30.85 -17.04 3.26
C SER A 581 -31.57 -15.84 2.63
N ILE A 582 -30.93 -15.14 1.69
CA ILE A 582 -31.61 -14.14 0.86
C ILE A 582 -32.23 -14.83 -0.36
N THR A 583 -33.52 -14.55 -0.55
CA THR A 583 -34.41 -15.16 -1.54
C THR A 583 -34.33 -14.37 -2.85
N ALA A 584 -34.12 -15.07 -3.97
CA ALA A 584 -34.27 -14.50 -5.30
C ALA A 584 -35.76 -14.25 -5.62
N VAL A 585 -36.10 -13.03 -6.05
CA VAL A 585 -37.40 -12.69 -6.62
C VAL A 585 -37.24 -12.63 -8.15
N SER A 586 -37.87 -13.57 -8.83
CA SER A 586 -38.17 -13.53 -10.26
C SER A 586 -39.57 -12.95 -10.48
N GLY A 587 -39.74 -12.02 -11.42
CA GLY A 587 -41.07 -11.68 -11.92
C GLY A 587 -41.18 -10.40 -12.77
N THR A 588 -41.25 -10.62 -14.09
CA THR A 588 -41.88 -9.82 -15.18
C THR A 588 -41.45 -8.40 -15.47
#